data_AF-A0A960DT61-F1
#
_entry.id   AF-A0A960DT61-F1
#
_cell.length_a   1.000
_cell.length_b   1.000
_cell.length_c   1.000
_cell.angle_alpha   90.00
_cell.angle_beta   90.00
_cell.angle_gamma   90.00
#
_symmetry.space_group_name_H-M   'P 1'
#
loop_
_entity.id
_entity.type
_entity.pdbx_description
1 polymer ?
#
loop_
_entity_poly.entity_id
_entity_poly.type
_entity_poly.pdbx_seq_one_letter_code
_entity_poly.pdbx_strand_id
1 'polypeptide(L)'
;MSASPTSVDFHFDVMCPYAYQTSLWMRSVRDQVDLDVRWRFFSLEEVNRAEGKKHPWEREWSYGWSMMRVGARLRREDPALLDEWYLRAGTALHVDGLKPHRREVAEHLVGEMGLDPALVGEAIDDPTTTDEVRAEHERVLELGGW
;
A
#
# COMPACT_ATOMS: atom_id res chain seq x y z
N MET A 1 -32.34 -6.44 -14.00
CA MET A 1 -31.68 -6.01 -12.75
C MET A 1 -30.20 -6.19 -12.96
N SER A 2 -29.39 -5.12 -12.90
CA SER A 2 -27.93 -5.28 -12.94
C SER A 2 -27.52 -6.00 -11.66
N ALA A 3 -26.66 -7.01 -11.76
CA ALA A 3 -26.08 -7.64 -10.59
C ALA A 3 -25.37 -6.56 -9.75
N SER A 4 -25.56 -6.61 -8.43
CA SER A 4 -24.83 -5.74 -7.52
C SER A 4 -23.36 -6.16 -7.49
N PRO A 5 -22.39 -5.23 -7.50
CA PRO A 5 -20.98 -5.59 -7.43
C PRO A 5 -20.68 -6.30 -6.11
N THR A 6 -19.94 -7.40 -6.19
CA THR A 6 -19.51 -8.21 -5.02
C THR A 6 -18.06 -7.95 -4.62
N SER A 7 -17.32 -7.14 -5.38
CA SER A 7 -15.93 -6.80 -5.09
C SER A 7 -15.56 -5.39 -5.56
N VAL A 8 -14.63 -4.75 -4.85
CA VAL A 8 -14.01 -3.47 -5.21
C VAL A 8 -12.49 -3.56 -5.07
N ASP A 9 -11.76 -3.15 -6.11
CA ASP A 9 -10.33 -2.85 -5.99
C ASP A 9 -10.17 -1.42 -5.45
N PHE A 10 -9.51 -1.30 -4.31
CA PHE A 10 -9.17 -0.01 -3.71
C PHE A 10 -7.69 0.26 -3.88
N HIS A 11 -7.35 1.22 -4.74
CA HIS A 11 -5.98 1.61 -5.03
C HIS A 11 -5.49 2.66 -4.04
N PHE A 12 -4.34 2.44 -3.41
CA PHE A 12 -3.83 3.32 -2.37
C PHE A 12 -2.32 3.53 -2.40
N ASP A 13 -1.92 4.68 -1.85
CA ASP A 13 -0.58 4.98 -1.36
C ASP A 13 -0.72 5.27 0.14
N VAL A 14 0.14 4.69 0.99
CA VAL A 14 0.16 4.98 2.43
C VAL A 14 0.41 6.48 2.69
N MET A 15 1.14 7.16 1.80
CA MET A 15 1.43 8.59 1.92
C MET A 15 0.22 9.48 1.67
N CYS A 16 -0.87 8.97 1.09
CA CYS A 16 -2.04 9.76 0.74
C CYS A 16 -3.02 9.89 1.92
N PRO A 17 -3.24 11.10 2.49
CA PRO A 17 -4.19 11.28 3.59
C PRO A 17 -5.64 11.06 3.13
N TYR A 18 -5.96 11.38 1.88
CA TYR A 18 -7.31 11.17 1.32
C TYR A 18 -7.60 9.69 1.10
N ALA A 19 -6.64 8.92 0.58
CA ALA A 19 -6.79 7.48 0.47
C ALA A 19 -6.97 6.86 1.85
N TYR A 20 -6.18 7.28 2.86
CA TYR A 20 -6.32 6.79 4.23
C TYR A 20 -7.74 7.01 4.79
N GLN A 21 -8.25 8.24 4.74
CA GLN A 21 -9.62 8.52 5.22
C GLN A 21 -10.68 7.71 4.46
N THR A 22 -10.54 7.61 3.14
CA THR A 22 -11.46 6.84 2.30
C THR A 22 -11.35 5.33 2.60
N SER A 23 -10.18 4.84 3.00
CA SER A 23 -9.97 3.45 3.39
C SER A 23 -10.66 3.08 4.70
N LEU A 24 -10.78 4.02 5.64
CA LEU A 24 -11.55 3.81 6.88
C LEU A 24 -13.04 3.70 6.56
N TRP A 25 -13.55 4.57 5.69
CA TRP A 25 -14.91 4.47 5.18
C TRP A 25 -15.14 3.16 4.42
N MET A 26 -14.24 2.75 3.53
CA MET A 26 -14.37 1.51 2.76
C MET A 26 -14.41 0.26 3.65
N ARG A 27 -13.62 0.23 4.74
CA ARG A 27 -13.73 -0.84 5.75
C ARG A 27 -15.09 -0.83 6.43
N SER A 28 -15.60 0.34 6.81
CA SER A 28 -16.94 0.47 7.38
C SER A 28 -18.05 0.02 6.42
N VAL A 29 -17.89 0.26 5.11
CA VAL A 29 -18.81 -0.23 4.07
C VAL A 29 -18.76 -1.75 3.98
N ARG A 30 -17.55 -2.33 3.86
CA ARG A 30 -17.33 -3.80 3.85
C ARG A 30 -17.98 -4.50 5.03
N ASP A 31 -17.99 -3.89 6.21
CA ASP A 31 -18.59 -4.51 7.40
C ASP A 31 -20.13 -4.47 7.40
N GLN A 32 -20.73 -3.62 6.56
CA GLN A 32 -22.19 -3.43 6.45
C GLN A 32 -22.81 -4.13 5.23
N VAL A 33 -22.01 -4.42 4.19
CA VAL A 33 -22.46 -5.06 2.96
C VAL A 33 -21.52 -6.22 2.60
N ASP A 34 -22.05 -7.28 2.01
CA ASP A 34 -21.25 -8.43 1.56
C ASP A 34 -20.40 -8.05 0.33
N LEU A 35 -19.28 -7.36 0.58
CA LEU A 35 -18.39 -6.78 -0.43
C LEU A 35 -16.93 -7.16 -0.15
N ASP A 36 -16.30 -7.82 -1.11
CA ASP A 36 -14.86 -8.09 -1.08
C ASP A 36 -14.06 -6.82 -1.43
N VAL A 37 -13.25 -6.32 -0.49
CA VAL A 37 -12.39 -5.15 -0.71
C VAL A 37 -10.95 -5.63 -0.88
N ARG A 38 -10.40 -5.39 -2.07
CA ARG A 38 -9.03 -5.79 -2.42
C ARG A 38 -8.13 -4.57 -2.48
N TRP A 39 -7.14 -4.52 -1.60
CA TRP A 39 -6.17 -3.43 -1.56
C TRP A 39 -5.13 -3.59 -2.68
N ARG A 40 -4.99 -2.53 -3.48
CA ARG A 40 -4.10 -2.44 -4.65
C ARG A 40 -3.16 -1.25 -4.51
N PHE A 41 -1.99 -1.33 -5.10
CA PHE A 41 -0.98 -0.29 -4.99
C PHE A 41 -1.17 0.79 -6.06
N PHE A 42 -0.92 2.03 -5.69
CA PHE A 42 -0.81 3.16 -6.61
C PHE A 42 0.20 4.16 -6.05
N SER A 43 1.24 4.48 -6.82
CA SER A 43 2.34 5.32 -6.34
C SER A 43 2.11 6.80 -6.65
N LEU A 44 1.96 7.61 -5.59
CA LEU A 44 1.95 9.07 -5.73
C LEU A 44 3.31 9.60 -6.16
N GLU A 45 4.40 8.95 -5.73
CA GLU A 45 5.76 9.35 -6.10
C GLU A 45 6.03 9.14 -7.59
N GLU A 46 5.46 8.12 -8.21
CA GLU A 46 5.63 7.87 -9.64
C GLU A 46 4.73 8.76 -10.48
N VAL A 47 3.43 8.87 -10.14
CA VAL A 47 2.51 9.68 -10.97
C VAL A 47 2.84 11.17 -10.93
N ASN A 48 3.39 11.67 -9.82
CA ASN A 48 3.83 13.06 -9.68
C ASN A 48 5.32 13.24 -9.99
N ARG A 49 6.00 12.22 -10.54
CA ARG A 49 7.43 12.29 -10.82
C ARG A 49 7.71 13.35 -11.88
N ALA A 50 8.55 14.32 -11.52
CA ALA A 50 9.03 15.31 -12.47
C ALA A 50 10.04 14.71 -13.46
N GLU A 51 10.06 15.24 -14.69
CA GLU A 51 11.02 14.85 -15.71
C GLU A 51 12.47 14.98 -15.21
N GLY A 52 13.31 13.99 -15.54
CA GLY A 52 14.71 13.93 -15.11
C GLY A 52 14.93 13.54 -13.64
N LYS A 53 13.87 13.25 -12.86
CA LYS A 53 14.00 12.65 -11.52
C LYS A 53 14.00 11.13 -11.60
N LYS A 54 14.78 10.52 -10.71
CA LYS A 54 14.83 9.07 -10.52
C LYS A 54 13.43 8.54 -10.20
N HIS A 55 13.10 7.43 -10.81
CA HIS A 55 11.93 6.64 -10.42
C HIS A 55 12.06 6.15 -8.96
N PRO A 56 10.94 5.87 -8.28
CA PRO A 56 10.98 5.32 -6.93
C PRO A 56 11.75 4.00 -6.82
N TRP A 57 11.67 3.13 -7.83
CA TRP A 57 12.39 1.85 -7.85
C TRP A 57 13.89 1.95 -8.17
N GLU A 58 14.39 3.12 -8.59
CA GLU A 58 15.82 3.37 -8.79
C GLU A 58 16.52 3.85 -7.50
N ARG A 59 15.78 3.95 -6.40
CA ARG A 59 16.25 4.38 -5.09
C ARG A 59 16.36 3.18 -4.16
N GLU A 60 17.38 3.18 -3.31
CA GLU A 60 17.56 2.17 -2.25
C GLU A 60 16.36 2.15 -1.29
N TRP A 61 15.84 3.34 -0.98
CA TRP A 61 14.64 3.51 -0.18
C TRP A 61 13.82 4.72 -0.66
N SER A 62 12.51 4.56 -0.69
CA SER A 62 11.55 5.56 -1.17
C SER A 62 10.42 5.69 -0.16
N TYR A 63 9.81 6.87 -0.05
CA TYR A 63 8.85 7.11 1.03
C TYR A 63 7.58 6.27 0.88
N GLY A 64 6.86 6.40 -0.22
CA GLY A 64 5.66 5.60 -0.51
C GLY A 64 6.01 4.22 -1.06
N TRP A 65 6.93 4.16 -2.04
CA TRP A 65 7.21 2.92 -2.77
C TRP A 65 7.75 1.79 -1.89
N SER A 66 8.66 2.07 -0.95
CA SER A 66 9.14 1.04 -0.03
C SER A 66 8.01 0.45 0.83
N MET A 67 7.07 1.29 1.29
CA MET A 67 5.92 0.80 2.06
C MET A 67 4.95 -0.07 1.23
N MET A 68 4.80 0.24 -0.06
CA MET A 68 4.03 -0.61 -0.99
C MET A 68 4.71 -1.96 -1.22
N ARG A 69 6.06 -1.99 -1.33
CA ARG A 69 6.82 -3.25 -1.46
C ARG A 69 6.67 -4.13 -0.21
N VAL A 70 6.73 -3.54 0.99
CA VAL A 70 6.42 -4.24 2.25
C VAL A 70 5.00 -4.81 2.21
N GLY A 71 4.02 -4.00 1.81
CA GLY A 71 2.65 -4.45 1.64
C GLY A 71 2.50 -5.61 0.64
N ALA A 72 3.22 -5.57 -0.49
CA ALA A 72 3.20 -6.64 -1.49
C ALA A 72 3.72 -7.95 -0.91
N ARG A 73 4.85 -7.90 -0.17
CA ARG A 73 5.42 -9.07 0.52
C ARG A 73 4.46 -9.67 1.55
N LEU A 74 3.75 -8.83 2.31
CA LEU A 74 2.76 -9.27 3.30
C LEU A 74 1.51 -9.87 2.64
N ARG A 75 1.02 -9.25 1.57
CA ARG A 75 -0.14 -9.74 0.80
C ARG A 75 0.05 -11.17 0.27
N ARG A 76 1.30 -11.55 -0.06
CA ARG A 76 1.63 -12.89 -0.54
C ARG A 76 1.45 -13.97 0.54
N GLU A 77 1.60 -13.61 1.80
CA GLU A 77 1.34 -14.52 2.91
C GLU A 77 -0.16 -14.61 3.18
N ASP A 78 -0.81 -13.45 3.31
CA ASP A 78 -2.26 -13.36 3.49
C ASP A 78 -2.73 -11.95 3.06
N PRO A 79 -3.76 -11.82 2.21
CA PRO A 79 -4.40 -10.53 1.92
C PRO A 79 -4.83 -9.73 3.16
N ALA A 80 -5.17 -10.40 4.27
CA ALA A 80 -5.50 -9.75 5.53
C ALA A 80 -4.31 -9.00 6.15
N LEU A 81 -3.07 -9.47 5.94
CA LEU A 81 -1.88 -8.78 6.42
C LEU A 81 -1.63 -7.47 5.66
N LEU A 82 -2.03 -7.38 4.39
CA LEU A 82 -2.01 -6.10 3.68
C LEU A 82 -3.07 -5.13 4.23
N ASP A 83 -4.26 -5.62 4.56
CA ASP A 83 -5.31 -4.79 5.19
C ASP A 83 -4.80 -4.20 6.51
N GLU A 84 -4.22 -5.03 7.37
CA GLU A 84 -3.67 -4.65 8.66
C GLU A 84 -2.46 -3.72 8.51
N TRP A 85 -1.52 -4.04 7.63
CA TRP A 85 -0.36 -3.19 7.33
C TRP A 85 -0.79 -1.80 6.88
N TYR A 86 -1.75 -1.71 5.95
CA TYR A 86 -2.23 -0.43 5.46
C TYR A 86 -2.89 0.37 6.59
N LEU A 87 -3.75 -0.26 7.40
CA LEU A 87 -4.39 0.42 8.52
C LEU A 87 -3.36 0.94 9.53
N ARG A 88 -2.38 0.11 9.93
CA ARG A 88 -1.36 0.48 10.92
C ARG A 88 -0.42 1.55 10.40
N ALA A 89 0.17 1.36 9.23
CA ALA A 89 1.08 2.33 8.63
C ALA A 89 0.36 3.66 8.34
N GLY A 90 -0.88 3.61 7.84
CA GLY A 90 -1.71 4.79 7.63
C GLY A 90 -2.00 5.53 8.95
N THR A 91 -2.36 4.81 10.01
CA THR A 91 -2.64 5.42 11.33
C THR A 91 -1.38 6.04 11.94
N ALA A 92 -0.27 5.32 11.88
CA ALA A 92 1.04 5.80 12.32
C ALA A 92 1.40 7.13 11.63
N LEU A 93 1.20 7.24 10.32
CA LEU A 93 1.52 8.45 9.56
C LEU A 93 0.53 9.59 9.79
N HIS A 94 -0.77 9.32 9.65
CA HIS A 94 -1.80 10.35 9.52
C HIS A 94 -2.45 10.75 10.83
N VAL A 95 -2.31 9.93 11.87
CA VAL A 95 -2.92 10.16 13.21
C VAL A 95 -1.83 10.39 14.24
N ASP A 96 -0.85 9.50 14.31
CA ASP A 96 0.13 9.49 15.41
C ASP A 96 1.37 10.35 15.15
N GLY A 97 1.52 10.86 13.91
CA GLY A 97 2.68 11.67 13.50
C GLY A 97 4.00 10.89 13.44
N LEU A 98 3.93 9.56 13.43
CA LEU A 98 5.06 8.67 13.18
C LEU A 98 5.43 8.67 11.70
N LYS A 99 6.56 8.05 11.38
CA LYS A 99 7.14 8.06 10.03
C LYS A 99 7.34 6.63 9.54
N PRO A 100 6.29 5.90 9.14
CA PRO A 100 6.40 4.51 8.65
C PRO A 100 7.26 4.39 7.38
N HIS A 101 7.47 5.50 6.68
CA HIS A 101 8.42 5.60 5.58
C HIS A 101 9.89 5.65 6.02
N ARG A 102 10.19 5.50 7.31
CA ARG A 102 11.53 5.18 7.83
C ARG A 102 11.59 3.69 8.10
N ARG A 103 12.69 3.06 7.68
CA ARG A 103 12.85 1.61 7.75
C ARG A 103 12.63 1.06 9.16
N GLU A 104 13.23 1.68 10.16
CA GLU A 104 13.12 1.26 11.56
C GLU A 104 11.68 1.35 12.11
N VAL A 105 10.87 2.28 11.59
CA VAL A 105 9.46 2.41 11.97
C VAL A 105 8.62 1.36 11.25
N ALA A 106 8.90 1.09 9.97
CA ALA A 106 8.24 0.00 9.25
C ALA A 106 8.51 -1.37 9.92
N GLU A 107 9.77 -1.63 10.30
CA GLU A 107 10.18 -2.84 11.02
C GLU A 107 9.45 -2.97 12.37
N HIS A 108 9.36 -1.86 13.12
CA HIS A 108 8.62 -1.82 14.37
C HIS A 108 7.13 -2.16 14.17
N LEU A 109 6.47 -1.55 13.19
CA LEU A 109 5.05 -1.80 12.88
C LEU A 109 4.78 -3.24 12.44
N VAL A 110 5.67 -3.84 11.64
CA VAL A 110 5.60 -5.26 11.29
C VAL A 110 5.75 -6.14 12.54
N GLY A 111 6.64 -5.77 13.46
CA GLY A 111 6.75 -6.44 14.76
C GLY A 111 5.49 -6.33 15.62
N GLU A 112 4.79 -5.19 15.61
CA GLU A 112 3.50 -5.02 16.31
C GLU A 112 2.36 -5.84 15.71
N MET A 113 2.49 -6.29 14.47
CA MET A 113 1.60 -7.27 13.83
C MET A 113 1.91 -8.71 14.25
N GLY A 114 2.93 -8.93 15.09
CA GLY A 114 3.38 -10.26 15.51
C GLY A 114 4.19 -11.00 14.45
N LEU A 115 4.68 -10.28 13.44
CA LEU A 115 5.49 -10.83 12.34
C LEU A 115 6.98 -10.55 12.56
N ASP A 116 7.84 -11.23 11.79
CA ASP A 116 9.28 -10.97 11.80
C ASP A 116 9.59 -9.60 11.15
N PRO A 117 10.21 -8.64 11.87
CA PRO A 117 10.62 -7.37 11.27
C PRO A 117 11.54 -7.51 10.05
N ALA A 118 12.27 -8.63 9.92
CA ALA A 118 13.11 -8.92 8.77
C ALA A 118 12.35 -8.94 7.43
N LEU A 119 11.03 -9.18 7.45
CA LEU A 119 10.16 -9.12 6.27
C LEU A 119 10.24 -7.78 5.53
N VAL A 120 10.54 -6.69 6.24
CA VAL A 120 10.77 -5.37 5.61
C VAL A 120 11.99 -5.42 4.71
N GLY A 121 13.10 -5.99 5.17
CA GLY A 121 14.31 -6.18 4.37
C GLY A 121 14.07 -7.13 3.20
N GLU A 122 13.44 -8.28 3.46
CA GLU A 122 13.09 -9.25 2.41
C GLU A 122 12.25 -8.64 1.28
N ALA A 123 11.28 -7.78 1.63
CA ALA A 123 10.47 -7.08 0.65
C ALA A 123 11.29 -6.15 -0.25
N ILE A 124 12.34 -5.53 0.30
CA ILE A 124 13.22 -4.60 -0.42
C ILE A 124 14.29 -5.34 -1.23
N ASP A 125 14.76 -6.49 -0.76
CA ASP A 125 15.75 -7.32 -1.46
C ASP A 125 15.13 -8.14 -2.59
N ASP A 126 13.81 -8.38 -2.55
CA ASP A 126 13.08 -9.07 -3.61
C ASP A 126 12.65 -8.09 -4.72
N PRO A 127 13.24 -8.15 -5.93
CA PRO A 127 12.88 -7.26 -7.03
C PRO A 127 11.44 -7.47 -7.53
N THR A 128 10.85 -8.65 -7.31
CA THR A 128 9.49 -8.94 -7.81
C THR A 128 8.40 -8.16 -7.06
N THR A 129 8.69 -7.66 -5.85
CA THR A 129 7.77 -6.74 -5.16
C THR A 129 7.66 -5.40 -5.90
N THR A 130 8.75 -4.93 -6.54
CA THR A 130 8.72 -3.76 -7.43
C THR A 130 7.88 -4.04 -8.67
N ASP A 131 8.03 -5.22 -9.28
CA ASP A 131 7.25 -5.57 -10.48
C ASP A 131 5.74 -5.61 -10.19
N GLU A 132 5.33 -6.14 -9.04
CA GLU A 132 3.92 -6.12 -8.61
C GLU A 132 3.38 -4.70 -8.41
N VAL A 133 4.11 -3.87 -7.65
CA VAL A 133 3.69 -2.49 -7.38
C VAL A 133 3.61 -1.69 -8.68
N ARG A 134 4.58 -1.88 -9.59
CA ARG A 134 4.58 -1.22 -10.90
C ARG A 134 3.41 -1.66 -11.76
N ALA A 135 3.13 -2.97 -11.85
CA ALA A 135 2.02 -3.47 -12.65
C ALA A 135 0.65 -2.96 -12.16
N GLU A 136 0.43 -2.89 -10.84
CA GLU A 136 -0.82 -2.34 -10.29
C GLU A 136 -0.94 -0.83 -10.50
N HIS A 137 0.17 -0.11 -10.43
CA HIS A 137 0.21 1.32 -10.73
C HIS A 137 -0.08 1.60 -12.22
N GLU A 138 0.59 0.91 -13.13
CA GLU A 138 0.41 1.04 -14.58
C GLU A 138 -1.04 0.75 -14.99
N ARG A 139 -1.67 -0.27 -14.38
CA ARG A 139 -3.08 -0.58 -14.61
C ARG A 139 -4.02 0.60 -14.29
N VAL A 140 -3.73 1.39 -13.27
CA VAL A 140 -4.54 2.59 -12.95
C VAL A 140 -4.36 3.65 -14.04
N LEU A 141 -3.13 3.84 -14.52
CA LEU A 141 -2.85 4.80 -15.61
C LEU A 141 -3.54 4.38 -16.92
N GLU A 142 -3.55 3.08 -17.25
CA GLU A 142 -4.27 2.54 -18.41
C GLU A 142 -5.78 2.79 -18.36
N LEU A 143 -6.35 2.84 -17.14
CA LEU A 143 -7.75 3.19 -16.90
C LEU A 143 -8.01 4.71 -16.87
N GLY A 144 -6.98 5.53 -17.05
CA GLY A 144 -7.06 6.99 -17.03
C GLY A 144 -7.00 7.63 -15.64
N GLY A 145 -6.61 6.87 -14.61
CA GLY A 145 -6.34 7.40 -13.27
C GLY A 145 -5.01 8.17 -13.21
N TRP A 146 -4.90 9.09 -12.25
CA TRP A 146 -3.74 9.95 -12.00
C TRP A 146 -3.63 10.32 -10.52
#